data_AF-A0A1W9V3S0-F1
#
_entry.id   AF-A0A1W9V3S0-F1
#
_cell.length_a   1.000
_cell.length_b   1.000
_cell.length_c   1.000
_cell.angle_alpha   90.00
_cell.angle_beta   90.00
_cell.angle_gamma   90.00
#
_symmetry.space_group_name_H-M   'P 1'
#
loop_
_entity.id
_entity.type
_entity.pdbx_description
1 polymer ?
#
loop_
_entity_poly.entity_id
_entity_poly.type
_entity_poly.pdbx_seq_one_letter_code
_entity_poly.pdbx_strand_id
1 'polypeptide(L)'
;MLNRFSRAILFIAAVFALVFALIVVVWQNQRSDWQDYQRVYFQRIGQPADIRVRQITPQMTGEAELCLTCHIGLAEISPSHPVDVFGCVSCHGGNGLTLDEDQAHAGLRGAKNPSDLSVVQE
;
A
#
# COMPACT_ATOMS: atom_id res chain seq x y z
N MET A 1 32.31 -27.60 -24.17
CA MET A 1 32.68 -27.18 -22.80
C MET A 1 33.06 -25.70 -22.83
N LEU A 2 32.39 -24.82 -22.09
CA LEU A 2 32.83 -23.41 -21.99
C LEU A 2 34.21 -23.33 -21.33
N ASN A 3 35.10 -22.51 -21.87
CA ASN A 3 36.41 -22.28 -21.26
C ASN A 3 36.26 -21.44 -19.97
N ARG A 4 37.30 -21.45 -19.12
CA ARG A 4 37.30 -20.73 -17.83
C ARG A 4 37.02 -19.22 -17.98
N PHE A 5 37.46 -18.63 -19.08
CA PHE A 5 37.27 -17.21 -19.38
C PHE A 5 35.81 -16.88 -19.67
N SER A 6 35.14 -17.67 -20.51
CA SER A 6 33.70 -17.55 -20.77
C SER A 6 32.87 -17.77 -19.51
N ARG A 7 33.28 -18.70 -18.63
CA ARG A 7 32.62 -18.91 -17.32
C ARG A 7 32.76 -17.69 -16.41
N ALA A 8 33.94 -17.06 -16.36
CA ALA A 8 34.17 -15.85 -15.57
C ALA A 8 33.35 -14.67 -16.09
N ILE A 9 33.30 -14.47 -17.41
CA ILE A 9 32.49 -13.40 -18.03
C ILE A 9 31.00 -13.59 -17.71
N LEU A 10 30.46 -14.81 -17.88
CA LEU A 10 29.05 -15.09 -17.57
C LEU A 10 28.72 -14.85 -16.10
N PHE A 11 29.62 -15.25 -15.20
CA PHE A 11 29.45 -15.00 -13.76
C PHE A 11 29.42 -13.50 -13.46
N ILE A 12 30.37 -12.73 -14.01
CA ILE A 12 30.43 -11.28 -13.82
C ILE A 12 29.16 -10.62 -14.37
N ALA A 13 28.73 -10.98 -15.58
CA ALA A 13 27.51 -10.44 -16.19
C ALA A 13 26.25 -10.77 -15.35
N ALA A 14 26.15 -11.98 -14.81
CA ALA A 14 25.05 -12.38 -13.93
C ALA A 14 25.03 -11.58 -12.62
N VAL A 15 26.21 -11.34 -12.01
CA VAL A 15 26.32 -10.49 -10.81
C VAL A 15 25.89 -9.06 -11.12
N PHE A 16 26.34 -8.47 -12.23
CA PHE A 16 25.90 -7.13 -12.63
C PHE A 16 24.40 -7.05 -12.89
N ALA A 17 23.82 -8.03 -13.56
CA ALA A 17 22.38 -8.09 -13.80
C ALA A 17 21.59 -8.18 -12.49
N LEU A 18 22.06 -8.98 -11.52
CA LEU A 18 21.44 -9.08 -10.20
C LEU A 18 21.52 -7.75 -9.43
N VAL A 19 22.68 -7.11 -9.40
CA VAL A 19 22.86 -5.81 -8.74
C VAL A 19 21.98 -4.75 -9.38
N PHE A 20 21.91 -4.71 -10.71
CA PHE A 20 21.03 -3.79 -11.42
C PHE A 20 19.55 -4.02 -11.08
N ALA A 21 19.09 -5.28 -11.08
CA ALA A 21 17.73 -5.62 -10.68
C ALA A 21 17.42 -5.18 -9.24
N LEU A 22 18.35 -5.40 -8.30
CA LEU A 22 18.21 -4.92 -6.93
C LEU A 22 18.10 -3.40 -6.85
N ILE A 23 18.92 -2.65 -7.60
CA ILE A 23 18.83 -1.19 -7.66
C ILE A 23 17.45 -0.75 -8.16
N VAL A 24 16.92 -1.38 -9.21
CA VAL A 24 15.59 -1.07 -9.74
C VAL A 24 14.51 -1.34 -8.70
N VAL A 25 14.54 -2.48 -8.01
CA VAL A 25 13.56 -2.82 -6.97
C VAL A 25 13.63 -1.83 -5.80
N VAL A 26 14.83 -1.49 -5.33
CA VAL A 26 15.00 -0.50 -4.25
C VAL A 26 14.48 0.87 -4.67
N TRP A 27 14.76 1.29 -5.91
CA TRP A 27 14.30 2.57 -6.44
C TRP A 27 12.77 2.62 -6.59
N GLN A 28 12.15 1.54 -7.04
CA GLN A 28 10.69 1.44 -7.12
C GLN A 28 10.06 1.52 -5.72
N ASN A 29 10.62 0.80 -4.74
CA ASN A 29 10.13 0.82 -3.37
C ASN A 29 10.28 2.18 -2.66
N GLN A 30 11.33 2.95 -2.98
CA GLN A 30 11.51 4.31 -2.44
C GLN A 30 10.58 5.36 -3.06
N ARG A 31 9.99 5.08 -4.23
CA ARG A 31 9.07 5.98 -4.92
C ARG A 31 7.60 5.66 -4.67
N SER A 32 7.28 4.84 -3.67
CA SER A 32 5.90 4.49 -3.41
C SER A 32 5.13 5.69 -2.85
N ASP A 33 4.09 6.14 -3.55
CA ASP A 33 3.32 7.35 -3.24
C ASP A 33 2.72 7.36 -1.81
N TRP A 34 2.43 6.19 -1.24
CA TRP A 34 1.89 6.05 0.13
C TRP A 34 2.77 6.70 1.22
N GLN A 35 4.10 6.71 1.04
CA GLN A 35 5.01 7.33 2.00
C GLN A 35 4.84 8.85 2.02
N ASP A 36 4.57 9.44 0.86
CA ASP A 36 4.38 10.89 0.74
C ASP A 36 3.05 11.32 1.34
N TYR A 37 1.99 10.51 1.20
CA TYR A 37 0.73 10.72 1.94
C TYR A 37 0.97 10.82 3.46
N GLN A 38 1.73 9.87 4.03
CA GLN A 38 2.03 9.92 5.47
C GLN A 38 2.94 11.10 5.84
N ARG A 39 3.94 11.42 5.01
CA ARG A 39 4.86 12.56 5.22
C ARG A 39 4.10 13.87 5.30
N VAL A 40 3.18 14.09 4.36
CA VAL A 40 2.33 15.29 4.32
C VAL A 40 1.40 15.35 5.53
N TYR A 41 0.81 14.23 5.93
CA TYR A 41 -0.05 14.17 7.13
C TYR A 41 0.71 14.57 8.39
N PHE A 42 1.87 13.94 8.68
CA PHE A 42 2.66 14.24 9.88
C PHE A 42 3.17 15.67 9.90
N GLN A 43 3.59 16.19 8.74
CA GLN A 43 3.96 17.59 8.58
C GLN A 43 2.80 18.53 8.92
N ARG A 44 1.57 18.20 8.49
CA ARG A 44 0.38 19.04 8.74
C ARG A 44 -0.01 19.08 10.21
N ILE A 45 0.13 17.97 10.93
CA ILE A 45 -0.21 17.90 12.36
C ILE A 45 0.95 18.30 13.29
N GLY A 46 2.12 18.64 12.73
CA GLY A 46 3.29 19.07 13.49
C GLY A 46 3.91 17.96 14.36
N GLN A 47 3.71 16.69 14.00
CA GLN A 47 4.27 15.54 14.72
C GLN A 47 5.47 14.95 13.99
N PRO A 48 6.41 14.30 14.70
CA PRO A 48 7.48 13.53 14.07
C PRO A 48 6.91 12.48 13.11
N ALA A 49 7.57 12.31 11.96
CA ALA A 49 7.11 11.37 10.94
C ALA A 49 7.23 9.91 11.42
N ASP A 50 6.10 9.22 11.60
CA ASP A 50 6.01 7.77 11.82
C ASP A 50 5.58 7.10 10.51
N ILE A 51 6.52 7.05 9.56
CA ILE A 51 6.30 6.52 8.21
C ILE A 51 6.44 5.01 8.21
N ARG A 52 5.32 4.30 8.12
CA ARG A 52 5.28 2.84 8.09
C ARG A 52 3.96 2.32 7.55
N VAL A 53 3.99 1.08 7.08
CA VAL A 53 2.79 0.33 6.73
C VAL A 53 1.92 0.13 7.97
N ARG A 54 0.62 0.38 7.83
CA ARG A 54 -0.38 0.23 8.90
C ARG A 54 -1.43 -0.76 8.43
N GLN A 55 -1.17 -2.03 8.76
CA GLN A 55 -2.08 -3.13 8.48
C GLN A 55 -3.10 -3.27 9.60
N ILE A 56 -4.35 -3.55 9.22
CA ILE A 56 -5.37 -4.10 10.11
C ILE A 56 -5.77 -5.50 9.63
N THR A 57 -6.37 -6.27 10.51
CA THR A 57 -6.97 -7.57 10.16
C THR A 57 -8.33 -7.62 10.81
N PRO A 58 -9.39 -7.19 10.10
CA PRO A 58 -10.72 -7.09 10.66
C PRO A 58 -11.23 -8.45 11.16
N GLN A 59 -11.86 -8.48 12.32
CA GLN A 59 -12.37 -9.72 12.91
C GLN A 59 -13.42 -10.42 12.03
N MET A 60 -14.23 -9.65 11.30
CA MET A 60 -15.31 -10.17 10.45
C MET A 60 -14.81 -10.91 9.21
N THR A 61 -13.70 -10.45 8.62
CA THR A 61 -13.15 -11.03 7.39
C THR A 61 -11.95 -11.94 7.65
N GLY A 62 -11.14 -11.63 8.67
CA GLY A 62 -9.86 -12.29 8.92
C GLY A 62 -8.80 -11.99 7.87
N GLU A 63 -9.06 -11.07 6.94
CA GLU A 63 -8.16 -10.72 5.85
C GLU A 63 -7.40 -9.43 6.18
N ALA A 64 -6.13 -9.36 5.79
CA ALA A 64 -5.35 -8.15 6.00
C ALA A 64 -5.84 -7.01 5.12
N GLU A 65 -5.86 -5.79 5.66
CA GLU A 65 -6.11 -4.56 4.90
C GLU A 65 -5.04 -3.51 5.20
N LEU A 66 -4.65 -2.77 4.16
CA LEU A 66 -3.59 -1.76 4.19
C LEU A 66 -4.12 -0.33 4.03
N CYS A 67 -5.44 -0.13 3.99
CA CYS A 67 -6.09 1.15 3.72
C CYS A 67 -5.63 2.26 4.66
N LEU A 68 -5.43 1.94 5.95
CA LEU A 68 -4.94 2.88 6.96
C LEU A 68 -3.46 3.25 6.79
N THR A 69 -2.77 2.73 5.77
CA THR A 69 -1.41 3.19 5.44
C THR A 69 -1.46 4.58 4.80
N CYS A 70 -2.35 4.83 3.83
CA CYS A 70 -2.53 6.17 3.24
C CYS A 70 -3.56 7.00 4.01
N HIS A 71 -4.65 6.37 4.44
CA HIS A 71 -5.75 7.02 5.15
C HIS A 71 -5.49 7.13 6.65
N ILE A 72 -4.29 7.56 7.03
CA ILE A 72 -3.95 7.75 8.44
C ILE A 72 -4.76 8.89 9.06
N GLY A 73 -5.21 8.68 10.30
CA GLY A 73 -6.00 9.65 11.04
C GLY A 73 -7.46 9.76 10.60
N LEU A 74 -7.95 8.83 9.76
CA LEU A 74 -9.38 8.73 9.48
C LEU A 74 -10.12 8.37 10.77
N ALA A 75 -11.19 9.11 11.07
CA ALA A 75 -11.99 8.85 12.26
C ALA A 75 -12.72 7.51 12.12
N GLU A 76 -12.91 6.83 13.24
CA GLU A 76 -13.79 5.67 13.28
C GLU A 76 -15.21 6.09 12.88
N ILE A 77 -15.90 5.20 12.15
CA ILE A 77 -17.24 5.46 11.61
C ILE A 77 -18.22 5.77 12.77
N SER A 78 -18.23 4.90 13.78
CA SER A 78 -18.98 5.03 15.03
C SER A 78 -18.57 3.92 16.01
N PRO A 79 -18.87 4.05 17.31
CA PRO A 79 -18.63 2.98 18.29
C PRO A 79 -19.33 1.65 17.95
N SER A 80 -20.38 1.69 17.12
CA SER A 80 -21.10 0.50 16.66
C SER A 80 -20.46 -0.15 15.42
N HIS A 81 -19.53 0.53 14.75
CA HIS A 81 -18.85 0.05 13.54
C HIS A 81 -17.33 0.25 13.68
N PRO A 82 -16.67 -0.43 14.63
CA PRO A 82 -15.26 -0.26 14.84
C PRO A 82 -14.47 -0.92 13.69
N VAL A 83 -13.39 -0.24 13.27
CA VAL A 83 -12.62 -0.61 12.08
C VAL A 83 -11.88 -1.94 12.26
N ASP A 84 -11.49 -2.28 13.48
CA ASP A 84 -10.84 -3.55 13.82
C ASP A 84 -11.79 -4.75 13.75
N VAL A 85 -13.11 -4.53 13.72
CA VAL A 85 -14.12 -5.58 13.53
C VAL A 85 -14.50 -5.68 12.07
N PHE A 86 -14.91 -4.58 11.44
CA PHE A 86 -15.52 -4.59 10.11
C PHE A 86 -14.52 -4.43 8.97
N GLY A 87 -13.46 -3.63 9.16
CA GLY A 87 -12.56 -3.23 8.09
C GLY A 87 -13.17 -2.20 7.16
N CYS A 88 -12.50 -1.99 6.02
CA CYS A 88 -12.86 -1.03 5.00
C CYS A 88 -13.52 -1.74 3.80
N VAL A 89 -12.97 -2.88 3.37
CA VAL A 89 -13.28 -3.48 2.06
C VAL A 89 -14.66 -4.12 2.04
N SER A 90 -15.15 -4.65 3.17
CA SER A 90 -16.46 -5.32 3.24
C SER A 90 -17.60 -4.41 2.77
N CYS A 91 -17.50 -3.11 3.06
CA CYS A 91 -18.49 -2.11 2.69
C CYS A 91 -18.03 -1.31 1.46
N HIS A 92 -16.82 -0.76 1.52
CA HIS A 92 -16.33 0.17 0.50
C HIS A 92 -15.75 -0.51 -0.74
N GLY A 93 -15.50 -1.82 -0.72
CA GLY A 93 -14.83 -2.51 -1.82
C GLY A 93 -13.35 -2.10 -1.93
N GLY A 94 -12.81 -2.12 -3.14
CA GLY A 94 -11.38 -1.91 -3.37
C GLY A 94 -10.54 -3.18 -3.12
N ASN A 95 -9.22 -3.03 -3.22
CA ASN A 95 -8.25 -4.07 -2.93
C ASN A 95 -7.46 -3.71 -1.67
N GLY A 96 -7.80 -4.35 -0.54
CA GLY A 96 -7.15 -4.09 0.74
C GLY A 96 -5.69 -4.53 0.84
N LEU A 97 -5.16 -5.31 -0.11
CA LEU A 97 -3.86 -5.98 0.01
C LEU A 97 -2.71 -5.27 -0.71
N THR A 98 -2.95 -4.11 -1.31
CA THR A 98 -1.97 -3.37 -2.10
C THR A 98 -1.80 -1.94 -1.60
N LEU A 99 -0.60 -1.39 -1.78
CA LEU A 99 -0.26 0.01 -1.51
C LEU A 99 -0.13 0.84 -2.79
N ASP A 100 -0.32 0.23 -3.95
CA ASP A 100 -0.48 0.93 -5.22
C ASP A 100 -1.88 1.57 -5.26
N GLU A 101 -1.95 2.89 -5.48
CA GLU A 101 -3.19 3.66 -5.37
C GLU A 101 -4.27 3.17 -6.34
N ASP A 102 -3.89 2.96 -7.61
CA ASP A 102 -4.82 2.54 -8.66
C ASP A 102 -5.37 1.14 -8.38
N GLN A 103 -4.50 0.21 -7.96
CA GLN A 103 -4.93 -1.14 -7.58
C GLN A 103 -5.75 -1.14 -6.28
N ALA A 104 -5.39 -0.33 -5.29
CA ALA A 104 -6.10 -0.25 -4.02
C ALA A 104 -7.54 0.26 -4.21
N HIS A 105 -7.72 1.22 -5.11
CA HIS A 105 -9.03 1.79 -5.44
C HIS A 105 -9.80 1.00 -6.53
N ALA A 106 -9.22 -0.06 -7.10
CA ALA A 106 -9.90 -0.88 -8.09
C ALA A 106 -11.14 -1.56 -7.50
N GLY A 107 -12.33 -1.19 -7.98
CA GLY A 107 -13.60 -1.70 -7.46
C GLY A 107 -14.09 -1.02 -6.17
N LEU A 108 -13.52 0.15 -5.82
CA LEU A 108 -13.99 0.96 -4.69
C LEU A 108 -15.38 1.56 -5.00
N ARG A 109 -16.26 1.53 -4.01
CA ARG A 109 -17.62 2.08 -4.02
C ARG A 109 -17.64 3.44 -3.34
N GLY A 110 -18.48 4.34 -3.85
CA GLY A 110 -18.66 5.67 -3.28
C GLY A 110 -17.58 6.70 -3.68
N ALA A 111 -16.88 6.47 -4.78
CA ALA A 111 -15.96 7.43 -5.41
C ALA A 111 -14.96 8.07 -4.42
N LYS A 112 -14.81 9.41 -4.43
CA LYS A 112 -13.83 10.14 -3.61
C LYS A 112 -14.17 10.16 -2.12
N ASN A 113 -15.44 10.02 -1.77
CA ASN A 113 -15.90 10.00 -0.40
C ASN A 113 -16.89 8.85 -0.27
N PRO A 114 -16.47 7.69 0.23
CA PRO A 114 -17.34 6.54 0.35
C PRO A 114 -18.55 6.74 1.29
N SER A 115 -18.56 7.81 2.08
CA SER A 115 -19.70 8.24 2.92
C SER A 115 -20.62 9.26 2.21
N ASP A 116 -20.29 9.67 0.98
CA ASP A 116 -21.11 10.55 0.17
C ASP A 116 -22.25 9.75 -0.46
N LEU A 117 -23.46 9.95 0.06
CA LEU A 117 -24.65 9.26 -0.44
C LEU A 117 -25.07 9.73 -1.84
N SER A 118 -24.55 10.87 -2.34
CA SER A 118 -24.89 11.36 -3.67
C SER A 118 -24.33 10.51 -4.81
N VAL A 119 -23.35 9.64 -4.51
CA VAL A 119 -22.69 8.77 -5.48
C VAL A 119 -23.12 7.30 -5.35
N VAL A 120 -24.04 6.99 -4.45
CA VAL A 120 -24.65 5.66 -4.34
C VAL A 120 -25.66 5.51 -5.48
N GLN A 121 -25.41 4.55 -6.38
CA GLN A 121 -26.39 4.13 -7.38
C GLN A 121 -27.32 3.11 -6.74
N GLU A 122 -28.64 3.26 -6.97
CA GLU A 122 -29.69 2.34 -6.51
C GLU A 122 -29.53 0.92 -7.08
#